data_AF-A0A2G8JVP0-F1
#
_entry.id   AF-A0A2G8JVP0-F1
#
_cell.length_a   1.000
_cell.length_b   1.000
_cell.length_c   1.000
_cell.angle_alpha   90.00
_cell.angle_beta   90.00
_cell.angle_gamma   90.00
#
_symmetry.space_group_name_H-M   'P 1'
#
loop_
_entity.id
_entity.type
_entity.pdbx_description
1 polymer ?
#
loop_
_entity_poly.entity_id
_entity_poly.type
_entity_poly.pdbx_seq_one_letter_code
_entity_poly.pdbx_strand_id
1 'polypeptide(L)'
;MAGKVPQREQSPRWLPTVAPVDAFPPQNDYGMYDMLGNVWEWTSTVYKQSGTAERNPQYTLRGGSFVDSKGGSFNHKAGTTVKMGNERDAGSNNLGFRCASDVPDEDDEFDKDEL
;
A
#
# COMPACT_ATOMS: atom_id res chain seq x y z
N MET A 1 28.98 19.34 9.27
CA MET A 1 28.42 19.99 8.07
C MET A 1 26.99 19.51 7.93
N ALA A 2 26.01 20.27 8.43
CA ALA A 2 24.61 19.87 8.38
C ALA A 2 24.07 20.04 6.95
N GLY A 3 23.65 18.92 6.34
CA GLY A 3 22.99 18.92 5.04
C GLY A 3 21.66 19.65 5.13
N LYS A 4 21.47 20.63 4.26
CA LYS A 4 20.27 21.46 4.17
C LYS A 4 19.13 20.58 3.66
N VAL A 5 18.19 20.21 4.52
CA VAL A 5 16.94 19.53 4.11
C VAL A 5 16.14 20.53 3.26
N PRO A 6 15.78 20.21 2.00
CA PRO A 6 14.99 21.12 1.18
C PRO A 6 13.65 21.41 1.84
N GLN A 7 13.28 22.69 1.90
CA GLN A 7 11.97 23.13 2.38
C GLN A 7 10.89 22.62 1.40
N ARG A 8 10.00 21.80 1.95
CA ARG A 8 8.89 21.11 1.28
C ARG A 8 7.80 22.13 0.97
N GLU A 9 7.74 22.58 -0.28
CA GLU A 9 6.67 23.45 -0.75
C GLU A 9 5.93 22.84 -1.95
N GLN A 10 4.59 22.86 -1.82
CA GLN A 10 3.55 22.73 -2.85
C GLN A 10 2.95 21.32 -3.11
N SER A 11 1.67 21.21 -2.71
CA SER A 11 0.72 20.12 -2.91
C SER A 11 0.53 19.69 -4.37
N PRO A 12 -0.03 18.50 -4.65
CA PRO A 12 0.47 17.63 -5.70
C PRO A 12 0.07 18.07 -7.09
N ARG A 13 1.09 18.29 -7.91
CA ARG A 13 0.99 17.91 -9.31
C ARG A 13 0.75 16.40 -9.34
N TRP A 14 -0.25 15.95 -10.09
CA TRP A 14 -0.39 14.53 -10.44
C TRP A 14 0.98 14.03 -10.89
N LEU A 15 1.51 13.03 -10.20
CA LEU A 15 2.77 12.42 -10.56
C LEU A 15 2.47 11.28 -11.55
N PRO A 16 3.11 11.26 -12.73
CA PRO A 16 2.94 10.17 -13.69
C PRO A 16 3.61 8.85 -13.24
N THR A 17 4.03 8.79 -11.97
CA THR A 17 4.83 7.73 -11.37
C THR A 17 4.67 7.77 -9.85
N VAL A 18 5.32 6.83 -9.16
CA VAL A 18 5.31 6.73 -7.71
C VAL A 18 5.86 7.99 -7.05
N ALA A 19 5.26 8.38 -5.93
CA ALA A 19 5.78 9.41 -5.06
C ALA A 19 6.69 8.78 -3.99
N PRO A 20 7.66 9.53 -3.41
CA PRO A 20 8.24 9.15 -2.13
C PRO A 20 7.15 8.84 -1.11
N VAL A 21 7.33 7.80 -0.29
CA VAL A 21 6.31 7.28 0.64
C VAL A 21 5.87 8.26 1.73
N ASP A 22 6.62 9.36 1.90
CA ASP A 22 6.35 10.43 2.85
C ASP A 22 6.04 11.78 2.16
N ALA A 23 5.79 11.78 0.84
CA ALA A 23 5.56 12.97 0.02
C ALA A 23 4.29 13.73 0.39
N PHE A 24 3.33 13.07 1.04
CA PHE A 24 2.12 13.67 1.62
C PHE A 24 2.10 13.46 3.15
N PRO A 25 1.49 14.37 3.94
CA PRO A 25 1.33 14.13 5.37
C PRO A 25 0.35 12.95 5.62
N PRO A 26 0.38 12.29 6.78
CA PRO A 26 -0.56 11.20 7.10
C PRO A 26 -2.02 11.58 6.82
N GLN A 27 -2.79 10.66 6.26
CA GLN A 27 -4.19 10.92 5.86
C GLN A 27 -5.23 10.29 6.79
N ASN A 28 -4.80 9.77 7.95
CA ASN A 28 -5.63 9.11 8.95
C ASN A 28 -5.02 9.26 10.35
N ASP A 29 -5.83 9.00 11.38
CA ASP A 29 -5.46 9.16 12.79
C ASP A 29 -4.45 8.10 13.29
N TYR A 30 -4.14 7.09 12.48
CA TYR A 30 -3.12 6.08 12.77
C TYR A 30 -1.72 6.49 12.31
N GLY A 31 -1.58 7.69 11.73
CA GLY A 31 -0.30 8.18 11.22
C GLY A 31 0.16 7.46 9.94
N MET A 32 -0.72 6.71 9.26
CA MET A 32 -0.35 6.00 8.03
C MET A 32 -0.37 6.92 6.81
N TYR A 33 0.59 6.69 5.92
CA TYR A 33 0.80 7.41 4.66
C TYR A 33 0.35 6.58 3.47
N ASP A 34 -0.13 7.26 2.43
CA ASP A 34 -0.39 6.74 1.09
C ASP A 34 -1.25 5.46 1.08
N MET A 35 -2.20 5.37 2.00
CA MET A 35 -3.15 4.24 2.04
C MET A 35 -4.11 4.21 0.83
N LEU A 36 -4.14 5.30 0.04
CA LEU A 36 -4.89 5.42 -1.20
C LEU A 36 -4.02 6.05 -2.30
N GLY A 37 -3.89 5.37 -3.44
CA GLY A 37 -3.03 5.80 -4.53
C GLY A 37 -1.58 5.42 -4.30
N ASN A 38 -0.65 6.13 -4.96
CA ASN A 38 0.75 5.75 -5.09
C ASN A 38 0.89 4.37 -5.77
N VAL A 39 0.77 3.27 -5.03
CA VAL A 39 0.79 1.90 -5.57
C VAL A 39 -0.35 1.06 -5.02
N TRP A 40 -0.81 0.10 -5.80
CA TRP A 40 -1.58 -1.02 -5.24
C TRP A 40 -0.71 -1.76 -4.23
N GLU A 41 -1.29 -2.17 -3.11
CA GLU A 41 -0.58 -2.92 -2.08
C GLU A 41 -1.10 -4.34 -1.97
N TRP A 42 -0.19 -5.32 -2.07
CA TRP A 42 -0.47 -6.72 -1.78
C TRP A 42 -0.96 -6.94 -0.35
N THR A 43 -1.90 -7.86 -0.17
CA THR A 43 -2.24 -8.42 1.14
C THR A 43 -2.17 -9.94 1.10
N SER A 44 -2.00 -10.56 2.27
CA SER A 44 -2.05 -12.03 2.42
C SER A 44 -3.45 -12.64 2.25
N THR A 45 -4.48 -11.80 2.04
CA THR A 45 -5.87 -12.25 1.95
C THR A 45 -6.18 -12.81 0.56
N VAL A 46 -6.64 -14.06 0.50
CA VAL A 46 -7.13 -14.68 -0.74
C VAL A 46 -8.32 -13.88 -1.29
N TYR A 47 -8.22 -13.49 -2.56
CA TYR A 47 -9.27 -12.78 -3.26
C TYR A 47 -10.37 -13.75 -3.71
N LYS A 48 -11.54 -13.65 -3.09
CA LYS A 48 -12.69 -14.51 -3.39
C LYS A 48 -13.63 -13.81 -4.37
N GLN A 49 -13.65 -14.26 -5.62
CA GLN A 49 -14.65 -13.89 -6.62
C GLN A 49 -15.22 -15.15 -7.25
N SER A 50 -16.52 -15.15 -7.57
CA SER A 50 -17.16 -16.29 -8.25
C SER A 50 -16.38 -16.64 -9.53
N GLY A 51 -15.93 -17.88 -9.66
CA GLY A 51 -15.19 -18.37 -10.82
C GLY A 51 -13.66 -18.27 -10.74
N THR A 52 -13.06 -17.75 -9.66
CA THR A 52 -11.61 -17.91 -9.44
C THR A 52 -11.32 -19.37 -9.14
N ALA A 53 -10.66 -20.07 -10.07
CA ALA A 53 -10.35 -21.48 -9.91
C ALA A 53 -9.41 -21.69 -8.71
N GLU A 54 -9.70 -22.67 -7.85
CA GLU A 54 -8.84 -23.01 -6.70
C GLU A 54 -7.39 -23.31 -7.12
N ARG A 55 -7.20 -23.76 -8.37
CA ARG A 55 -5.89 -24.07 -8.94
C ARG A 55 -5.01 -22.84 -9.19
N ASN A 56 -5.58 -21.64 -9.28
CA ASN A 56 -4.81 -20.40 -9.41
C ASN A 56 -5.37 -19.33 -8.46
N PRO A 57 -5.02 -19.41 -7.15
CA PRO A 57 -5.52 -18.45 -6.17
C PRO A 57 -4.97 -17.05 -6.47
N GLN A 58 -5.87 -16.08 -6.47
CA GLN A 58 -5.51 -14.67 -6.50
C GLN A 58 -5.44 -14.11 -5.08
N TYR A 59 -4.62 -13.09 -4.89
CA TYR A 59 -4.50 -12.36 -3.63
C TYR A 59 -5.02 -10.94 -3.78
N THR A 60 -5.52 -10.41 -2.67
CA THR A 60 -6.22 -9.14 -2.65
C THR A 60 -5.23 -7.98 -2.71
N LEU A 61 -5.47 -7.06 -3.63
CA LEU A 61 -4.81 -5.75 -3.71
C LEU A 61 -5.70 -4.67 -3.12
N ARG A 62 -5.09 -3.67 -2.46
CA ARG A 62 -5.77 -2.54 -1.83
C ARG A 62 -5.11 -1.19 -2.19
N GLY A 63 -5.82 -0.10 -1.95
CA GLY A 63 -5.29 1.27 -2.04
C GLY A 63 -5.47 1.96 -3.39
N GLY A 64 -5.35 1.25 -4.51
CA GLY A 64 -5.24 1.92 -5.82
C GLY A 64 -3.84 2.47 -6.07
N SER A 65 -3.58 2.94 -7.28
CA SER A 65 -2.24 3.39 -7.69
C SER A 65 -2.27 4.73 -8.44
N PHE A 66 -1.09 5.26 -8.80
CA PHE A 66 -0.96 6.51 -9.56
C PHE A 66 -1.62 6.49 -10.96
N VAL A 67 -1.96 5.30 -11.47
CA VAL A 67 -2.71 5.13 -12.74
C VAL A 67 -4.22 5.00 -12.54
N ASP A 68 -4.73 5.09 -11.31
CA ASP A 68 -6.16 4.97 -11.02
C ASP A 68 -6.80 6.34 -10.81
N SER A 69 -8.10 6.45 -11.10
CA SER A 69 -8.84 7.71 -10.93
C SER A 69 -9.87 7.62 -9.82
N LYS A 70 -10.11 8.75 -9.13
CA LYS A 70 -11.09 8.82 -8.02
C LYS A 70 -12.48 8.32 -8.41
N GLY A 71 -12.88 8.53 -9.67
CA GLY A 71 -14.20 8.13 -10.19
C GLY A 71 -14.21 6.80 -10.94
N GLY A 72 -13.04 6.20 -11.22
CA GLY A 72 -12.92 5.08 -12.15
C GLY A 72 -13.20 5.45 -13.61
N SER A 73 -13.17 6.74 -13.94
CA SER A 73 -13.20 7.22 -15.34
C SER A 73 -11.96 6.83 -16.13
N PHE A 74 -10.88 6.45 -15.42
CA PHE A 74 -9.65 5.93 -15.97
C PHE A 74 -9.15 4.80 -15.07
N ASN A 75 -8.78 3.67 -15.69
CA ASN A 75 -8.39 2.42 -15.04
C ASN A 75 -9.40 1.97 -13.95
N HIS A 76 -9.00 1.93 -12.67
CA HIS A 76 -9.89 1.59 -11.56
C HIS A 76 -10.32 2.82 -10.76
N LYS A 77 -11.45 2.67 -10.06
CA LYS A 77 -11.84 3.62 -9.00
C LYS A 77 -10.84 3.51 -7.85
N ALA A 78 -10.18 4.61 -7.49
CA ALA A 78 -9.40 4.68 -6.26
C ALA A 78 -10.34 4.87 -5.06
N GLY A 79 -10.20 4.06 -4.01
CA GLY A 79 -11.00 4.19 -2.80
C GLY A 79 -10.74 3.11 -1.75
N THR A 80 -11.06 3.40 -0.49
CA THR A 80 -10.75 2.56 0.68
C THR A 80 -11.44 1.20 0.67
N THR A 81 -12.58 1.09 0.00
CA THR A 81 -13.33 -0.16 -0.11
C THR A 81 -12.97 -0.97 -1.34
N VAL A 82 -12.23 -0.40 -2.28
CA VAL A 82 -11.89 -1.05 -3.55
C VAL A 82 -10.86 -2.15 -3.31
N LYS A 83 -11.10 -3.28 -3.96
CA LYS A 83 -10.19 -4.42 -3.96
C LYS A 83 -10.11 -4.99 -5.36
N MET A 84 -8.95 -5.52 -5.70
CA MET A 84 -8.68 -6.25 -6.94
C MET A 84 -8.02 -7.59 -6.58
N GLY A 85 -8.27 -8.62 -7.37
CA GLY A 85 -7.52 -9.88 -7.30
C GLY A 85 -6.40 -9.87 -8.31
N ASN A 86 -5.22 -10.36 -7.92
CA ASN A 86 -4.13 -10.58 -8.85
C ASN A 86 -3.39 -11.89 -8.55
N GLU A 87 -2.76 -12.47 -9.57
CA GLU A 87 -2.04 -13.75 -9.45
C GLU A 87 -0.77 -13.59 -8.61
N ARG A 88 -0.39 -14.62 -7.85
CA ARG A 88 0.68 -14.53 -6.84
C ARG A 88 2.05 -14.09 -7.38
N ASP A 89 2.30 -14.29 -8.66
CA ASP A 89 3.55 -13.99 -9.37
C ASP A 89 3.45 -12.74 -10.25
N ALA A 90 2.31 -12.03 -10.19
CA ALA A 90 2.14 -10.79 -10.92
C ALA A 90 3.01 -9.66 -10.34
N GLY A 91 3.64 -8.90 -11.23
CA GLY A 91 4.47 -7.75 -10.89
C GLY A 91 4.27 -6.60 -11.87
N SER A 92 4.21 -5.38 -11.35
CA SER A 92 4.12 -4.15 -12.14
C SER A 92 4.75 -2.99 -11.38
N ASN A 93 5.05 -1.89 -12.07
CA ASN A 93 5.65 -0.69 -11.47
C ASN A 93 4.67 0.13 -10.61
N ASN A 94 3.40 -0.24 -10.57
CA ASN A 94 2.35 0.38 -9.75
C ASN A 94 1.84 -0.58 -8.66
N LEU A 95 2.62 -1.61 -8.34
CA LEU A 95 2.30 -2.64 -7.36
C LEU A 95 3.44 -2.78 -6.35
N GLY A 96 3.10 -2.69 -5.07
CA GLY A 96 4.01 -2.80 -3.94
C GLY A 96 3.36 -3.53 -2.77
N PHE A 97 3.89 -3.31 -1.57
CA PHE A 97 3.36 -3.88 -0.33
C PHE A 97 3.81 -3.04 0.87
N ARG A 98 3.12 -3.23 1.99
CA ARG A 98 3.61 -2.82 3.32
C ARG A 98 3.65 -4.03 4.24
N CYS A 99 4.62 -4.06 5.12
CA CYS A 99 4.71 -5.08 6.14
C CYS A 99 3.77 -4.77 7.30
N ALA A 100 3.28 -5.81 7.95
CA ALA A 100 2.64 -5.75 9.25
C ALA A 100 3.24 -6.85 10.11
N SER A 101 3.23 -6.65 11.43
CA SER A 101 3.61 -7.65 12.41
C SER A 101 2.54 -7.70 13.48
N ASP A 102 2.45 -8.85 14.15
CA ASP A 102 1.65 -8.97 15.36
C ASP A 102 2.22 -8.07 16.45
N VAL A 103 1.37 -7.64 17.38
CA VAL A 103 1.80 -6.99 18.60
C VAL A 103 2.31 -8.10 19.52
N PRO A 104 3.50 -7.97 20.14
CA PRO A 104 3.97 -8.95 21.11
C PRO A 104 2.93 -9.18 22.20
N ASP A 105 2.77 -10.43 22.63
CA ASP A 105 1.98 -10.72 23.82
C ASP A 105 2.67 -10.05 25.03
N GLU A 106 1.89 -9.53 25.99
CA GLU A 106 2.46 -8.80 27.15
C GLU A 106 3.43 -9.64 27.99
N ASP A 107 3.40 -10.97 27.83
CA ASP A 107 4.26 -11.94 28.52
C ASP A 107 5.56 -12.28 27.77
N ASP A 108 5.74 -11.81 26.52
CA ASP A 108 6.98 -11.96 25.75
C ASP A 108 7.97 -10.84 26.12
N GLU A 109 8.45 -10.84 27.36
CA GLU A 109 9.55 -9.97 27.75
C GLU A 109 10.83 -10.43 27.01
N PHE A 110 11.29 -9.59 26.08
CA PHE A 110 12.48 -9.82 25.26
C PHE A 110 13.69 -10.14 26.15
N ASP A 111 14.11 -11.39 26.19
CA ASP A 111 15.26 -11.81 26.99
C ASP A 111 16.52 -11.16 26.43
N LYS A 112 17.01 -10.14 27.14
CA LYS A 112 18.18 -9.34 26.73
C LYS A 112 19.49 -10.08 26.94
N ASP A 113 19.46 -11.26 27.55
CA ASP A 113 20.65 -12.02 27.93
C ASP A 113 21.09 -13.03 26.85
N GLU A 114 20.39 -13.15 25.71
CA GLU A 114 20.78 -14.00 24.57
C GLU A 114 21.61 -13.29 23.46
N LEU A 115 22.24 -12.14 23.73
CA LEU A 115 23.18 -11.46 22.81
C LEU A 115 24.63 -11.43 23.31
#